data_AF-A0A962SW87-F1
#
_entry.id   AF-A0A962SW87-F1
#
_cell.length_a   1.000
_cell.length_b   1.000
_cell.length_c   1.000
_cell.angle_alpha   90.00
_cell.angle_beta   90.00
_cell.angle_gamma   90.00
#
_symmetry.space_group_name_H-M   'P 1'
#
loop_
_entity.id
_entity.type
_entity.pdbx_description
1 polymer ?
#
loop_
_entity_poly.entity_id
_entity_poly.type
_entity_poly.pdbx_seq_one_letter_code
_entity_poly.pdbx_strand_id
1 'polypeptide(L)'
;MKVMTRFLTVFLLIASMSAFAAESETIQITEPWARESPPTMTNGAVYMTLTNTGPEADRLLGGSGEVAETIELHTHIMENNVARMRKVETIEVAADRPTVLQPGGLHIMLIGLKHPLTAGQTFPLMLRFEKAGEIPIEVTVRGKDADMAPNGHAHHHHD
;
A
#
# COMPACT_ATOMS: atom_id res chain seq x y z
N MET A 1 -34.83 26.32 -69.97
CA MET A 1 -35.07 26.88 -68.63
C MET A 1 -35.53 25.78 -67.67
N LYS A 2 -34.65 25.32 -66.78
CA LYS A 2 -34.94 24.88 -65.41
C LYS A 2 -33.62 24.46 -64.76
N VAL A 3 -33.19 25.31 -63.83
CA VAL A 3 -32.06 25.14 -62.92
C VAL A 3 -32.53 24.24 -61.78
N MET A 4 -31.74 23.26 -61.33
CA MET A 4 -31.82 22.73 -59.95
C MET A 4 -30.58 21.87 -59.65
N THR A 5 -29.50 22.45 -59.11
CA THR A 5 -29.16 22.49 -57.67
C THR A 5 -28.67 21.15 -57.10
N ARG A 6 -27.38 21.16 -56.74
CA ARG A 6 -26.54 20.17 -56.05
C ARG A 6 -27.17 19.61 -54.78
N PHE A 7 -26.80 18.40 -54.35
CA PHE A 7 -26.41 18.13 -52.95
C PHE A 7 -25.43 16.94 -52.89
N LEU A 8 -24.20 17.26 -52.46
CA LEU A 8 -23.13 16.34 -52.12
C LEU A 8 -23.38 15.89 -50.67
N THR A 9 -23.70 14.62 -50.45
CA THR A 9 -23.85 14.06 -49.10
C THR A 9 -22.67 13.13 -48.82
N VAL A 10 -21.61 13.68 -48.22
CA VAL A 10 -20.52 12.88 -47.64
C VAL A 10 -20.97 12.44 -46.26
N PHE A 11 -21.14 11.13 -46.08
CA PHE A 11 -21.51 10.51 -44.81
C PHE A 11 -20.25 10.39 -43.95
N LEU A 12 -20.08 11.28 -42.96
CA LEU A 12 -18.97 11.25 -42.03
C LEU A 12 -19.24 10.19 -40.94
N LEU A 13 -18.53 9.08 -41.01
CA LEU A 13 -18.48 8.05 -39.97
C LEU A 13 -17.80 8.63 -38.72
N ILE A 14 -18.58 8.95 -37.70
CA ILE A 14 -18.05 9.24 -36.36
C ILE A 14 -17.71 7.88 -35.75
N ALA A 15 -16.43 7.50 -35.85
CA ALA A 15 -15.88 6.39 -35.08
C ALA A 15 -15.80 6.83 -33.62
N SER A 16 -16.75 6.37 -32.80
CA SER A 16 -16.63 6.44 -31.33
C SER A 16 -15.45 5.58 -30.91
N MET A 17 -14.28 6.20 -30.80
CA MET A 17 -13.11 5.59 -30.21
C MET A 17 -13.34 5.56 -28.71
N SER A 18 -13.92 4.47 -28.21
CA SER A 18 -13.94 4.16 -26.79
C SER A 18 -12.49 4.04 -26.34
N ALA A 19 -11.97 5.09 -25.72
CA ALA A 19 -10.71 5.02 -25.01
C ALA A 19 -10.91 4.04 -23.86
N PHE A 20 -10.45 2.80 -24.05
CA PHE A 20 -10.10 1.93 -22.94
C PHE A 20 -9.01 2.67 -22.18
N ALA A 21 -9.36 3.30 -21.07
CA ALA A 21 -8.38 3.71 -20.08
C ALA A 21 -7.71 2.40 -19.64
N ALA A 22 -6.47 2.20 -20.11
CA ALA A 22 -5.61 1.21 -19.49
C ALA A 22 -5.54 1.61 -18.01
N GLU A 23 -6.00 0.75 -17.11
CA GLU A 23 -5.63 0.81 -15.69
C GLU A 23 -4.10 0.62 -15.67
N SER A 24 -3.39 1.73 -15.81
CA SER A 24 -1.97 1.76 -15.52
C SER A 24 -1.85 1.45 -14.04
N GLU A 25 -1.20 0.34 -13.68
CA GLU A 25 -0.78 0.07 -12.30
C GLU A 25 0.22 1.18 -11.91
N THR A 26 -0.28 2.34 -11.50
CA THR A 26 0.53 3.50 -11.15
C THR A 26 1.20 3.32 -9.80
N ILE A 27 0.66 2.45 -8.94
CA ILE A 27 1.21 2.17 -7.62
C ILE A 27 2.11 0.94 -7.67
N GLN A 28 3.39 1.15 -7.45
CA GLN A 28 4.37 0.10 -7.23
C GLN A 28 4.52 -0.15 -5.72
N ILE A 29 4.47 -1.41 -5.32
CA ILE A 29 4.62 -1.84 -3.93
C ILE A 29 5.88 -2.67 -3.85
N THR A 30 6.86 -2.21 -3.07
CA THR A 30 8.15 -2.88 -2.93
C THR A 30 8.35 -3.39 -1.52
N GLU A 31 8.89 -4.61 -1.45
CA GLU A 31 9.21 -5.33 -0.22
C GLU A 31 8.08 -5.34 0.83
N PRO A 32 6.88 -5.83 0.53
CA PRO A 32 5.88 -6.08 1.55
C PRO A 32 6.37 -7.16 2.53
N TRP A 33 6.46 -6.80 3.81
CA TRP A 33 6.89 -7.73 4.85
C TRP A 33 6.21 -7.50 6.19
N ALA A 34 6.15 -8.57 6.99
CA ALA A 34 5.66 -8.54 8.36
C ALA A 34 6.72 -9.12 9.31
N ARG A 35 6.73 -8.66 10.56
CA ARG A 35 7.56 -9.24 11.60
C ARG A 35 6.92 -10.54 12.10
N GLU A 36 7.75 -11.57 12.36
CA GLU A 36 7.28 -12.80 13.00
C GLU A 36 6.61 -12.52 14.35
N SER A 37 5.58 -13.28 14.67
CA SER A 37 4.84 -13.11 15.93
C SER A 37 4.90 -14.39 16.76
N PRO A 38 5.22 -14.31 18.06
CA PRO A 38 5.13 -15.47 18.93
C PRO A 38 3.66 -15.88 19.13
N PRO A 39 3.36 -17.12 19.54
CA PRO A 39 1.98 -17.60 19.70
C PRO A 39 1.12 -16.80 20.69
N THR A 40 1.73 -16.06 21.60
CA THR A 40 1.04 -15.21 22.59
C THR A 40 0.66 -13.83 22.05
N MET A 41 1.18 -13.44 20.89
CA MET A 41 0.95 -12.13 20.30
C MET A 41 -0.27 -12.19 19.37
N THR A 42 -1.28 -11.39 19.67
CA THR A 42 -2.55 -11.37 18.94
C THR A 42 -2.58 -10.36 17.80
N ASN A 43 -1.55 -9.52 17.66
CA ASN A 43 -1.50 -8.46 16.66
C ASN A 43 -0.17 -8.49 15.90
N GLY A 44 -0.16 -8.00 14.66
CA GLY A 44 1.05 -7.87 13.85
C GLY A 44 1.07 -6.56 13.09
N ALA A 45 2.18 -6.28 12.41
CA ALA A 45 2.30 -5.11 11.55
C ALA A 45 2.94 -5.50 10.21
N VAL A 46 2.49 -4.86 9.15
CA VAL A 46 3.01 -4.98 7.79
C VAL A 46 3.63 -3.66 7.36
N TYR A 47 4.79 -3.78 6.72
CA TYR A 47 5.66 -2.71 6.27
C TYR A 47 5.95 -2.90 4.78
N MET A 48 6.19 -1.81 4.07
CA MET A 48 6.46 -1.79 2.62
C MET A 48 6.85 -0.39 2.18
N THR A 49 7.29 -0.24 0.93
CA THR A 49 7.38 1.07 0.29
C THR A 49 6.36 1.16 -0.84
N LEU A 50 5.62 2.27 -0.86
CA LEU A 50 4.63 2.60 -1.89
C LEU A 50 5.22 3.70 -2.79
N THR A 51 5.29 3.45 -4.09
CA THR A 51 5.76 4.42 -5.07
C THR A 51 4.66 4.66 -6.09
N ASN A 52 4.18 5.90 -6.19
CA ASN A 52 3.23 6.28 -7.22
C ASN A 52 3.98 6.84 -8.44
N THR A 53 3.79 6.19 -9.58
CA THR A 53 4.38 6.54 -10.89
C THR A 53 3.42 7.34 -11.76
N GLY A 54 2.19 7.57 -11.28
CA GLY A 54 1.19 8.40 -11.93
C GLY A 54 1.41 9.90 -11.66
N PRO A 55 0.74 10.77 -12.43
CA PRO A 55 0.91 12.23 -12.32
C PRO A 55 0.19 12.87 -11.12
N GLU A 56 -0.73 12.16 -10.48
CA GLU A 56 -1.52 12.65 -9.34
C GLU A 56 -1.31 11.79 -8.11
N ALA A 57 -1.37 12.40 -6.92
CA ALA A 57 -1.36 11.67 -5.66
C ALA A 57 -2.56 10.69 -5.55
N ASP A 58 -2.34 9.60 -4.84
CA ASP A 58 -3.34 8.59 -4.47
C ASP A 58 -3.37 8.43 -2.94
N ARG A 59 -4.28 7.62 -2.42
CA ARG A 59 -4.41 7.32 -0.99
C ARG A 59 -4.65 5.84 -0.80
N LEU A 60 -3.86 5.21 0.06
CA LEU A 60 -4.17 3.90 0.61
C LEU A 60 -5.30 4.08 1.64
N LEU A 61 -6.42 3.40 1.42
CA LEU A 61 -7.62 3.44 2.24
C LEU A 61 -7.67 2.29 3.26
N GLY A 62 -6.80 1.29 3.13
CA GLY A 62 -6.74 0.11 3.98
C GLY A 62 -6.48 -1.14 3.18
N GLY A 63 -6.84 -2.28 3.76
CA GLY A 63 -6.77 -3.56 3.06
C GLY A 63 -7.66 -4.62 3.70
N SER A 64 -7.64 -5.82 3.12
CA SER A 64 -8.33 -7.00 3.62
C SER A 64 -7.46 -8.24 3.45
N GLY A 65 -7.76 -9.29 4.22
CA GLY A 65 -7.03 -10.55 4.19
C GLY A 65 -7.50 -11.49 5.29
N GLU A 66 -7.23 -12.79 5.13
CA GLU A 66 -7.68 -13.79 6.09
C GLU A 66 -6.77 -13.93 7.31
N VAL A 67 -5.57 -13.35 7.28
CA VAL A 67 -4.53 -13.47 8.31
C VAL A 67 -4.95 -12.93 9.69
N ALA A 68 -5.89 -11.98 9.72
CA ALA A 68 -6.33 -11.27 10.92
C ALA A 68 -7.84 -11.00 10.90
N GLU A 69 -8.41 -10.65 12.06
CA GLU A 69 -9.80 -10.22 12.18
C GLU A 69 -10.04 -8.83 11.59
N THR A 70 -9.09 -7.91 11.79
CA THR A 70 -9.19 -6.53 11.29
C THR A 70 -7.84 -6.05 10.77
N ILE A 71 -7.89 -5.27 9.69
CA ILE A 71 -6.72 -4.63 9.07
C ILE A 71 -6.94 -3.13 9.09
N GLU A 72 -6.01 -2.39 9.69
CA GLU A 72 -6.10 -0.94 9.87
C GLU A 72 -4.82 -0.24 9.40
N LEU A 73 -4.93 1.06 9.10
CA LEU A 73 -3.77 1.90 8.83
C LEU A 73 -3.40 2.66 10.09
N HIS A 74 -2.12 2.63 10.46
CA HIS A 74 -1.63 3.24 11.70
C HIS A 74 -0.43 4.12 11.42
N THR A 75 -0.25 5.11 12.28
CA THR A 75 0.94 5.97 12.34
C THR A 75 1.52 5.94 13.74
N HIS A 76 2.77 6.38 13.87
CA HIS A 76 3.42 6.63 15.15
C HIS A 76 3.48 8.14 15.38
N ILE A 77 2.90 8.59 16.50
CA ILE A 77 3.03 9.98 16.95
C ILE A 77 3.81 10.03 18.26
N MET A 78 4.67 11.04 18.39
CA MET A 78 5.27 11.41 19.67
C MET A 78 4.34 12.39 20.36
N GLU A 79 3.72 11.95 21.45
CA GLU A 79 2.85 12.80 22.27
C GLU A 79 3.41 12.80 23.69
N ASN A 80 3.81 13.97 24.19
CA ASN A 80 4.41 14.13 25.53
C ASN A 80 5.63 13.23 25.79
N ASN A 81 6.52 13.10 24.79
CA ASN A 81 7.70 12.22 24.84
C ASN A 81 7.38 10.71 24.97
N VAL A 82 6.13 10.33 24.70
CA VAL A 82 5.68 8.94 24.63
C VAL A 82 5.30 8.63 23.18
N ALA A 83 5.93 7.61 22.61
CA ALA A 83 5.55 7.09 21.30
C ALA A 83 4.21 6.36 21.40
N ARG A 84 3.23 6.75 20.58
CA ARG A 84 1.91 6.12 20.53
C ARG A 84 1.55 5.75 19.10
N MET A 85 1.03 4.53 18.93
CA MET A 85 0.37 4.13 17.69
C MET A 85 -1.02 4.78 17.65
N ARG A 86 -1.40 5.33 16.49
CA ARG A 86 -2.71 5.91 16.25
C ARG A 86 -3.23 5.45 14.89
N LYS A 87 -4.47 4.95 14.86
CA LYS A 87 -5.20 4.67 13.63
C LYS A 87 -5.35 5.94 12.79
N VAL A 88 -5.16 5.80 11.48
CA VAL A 88 -5.46 6.82 10.47
C VAL A 88 -6.45 6.26 9.46
N GLU A 89 -7.28 7.12 8.88
CA GLU A 89 -8.28 6.68 7.89
C GLU A 89 -7.64 6.36 6.53
N THR A 90 -6.56 7.07 6.19
CA THR A 90 -5.85 6.91 4.91
C THR A 90 -4.37 7.20 5.06
N ILE A 91 -3.55 6.64 4.17
CA ILE A 91 -2.15 7.03 3.98
C ILE A 91 -2.02 7.66 2.59
N GLU A 92 -1.48 8.88 2.51
CA GLU A 92 -1.20 9.55 1.23
C GLU A 92 -0.04 8.85 0.51
N VAL A 93 -0.18 8.69 -0.81
CA VAL A 93 0.85 8.17 -1.71
C VAL A 93 1.12 9.23 -2.80
N ALA A 94 2.07 10.10 -2.48
CA ALA A 94 2.45 11.20 -3.36
C ALA A 94 3.11 10.72 -4.66
N ALA A 95 2.88 11.43 -5.76
CA ALA A 95 3.40 11.13 -7.09
C ALA A 95 4.92 11.39 -7.25
N ASP A 96 5.52 12.17 -6.36
CA ASP A 96 6.89 12.67 -6.49
C ASP A 96 7.89 12.01 -5.52
N ARG A 97 7.38 11.25 -4.54
CA ARG A 97 8.21 10.62 -3.51
C ARG A 97 7.61 9.30 -3.01
N PRO A 98 8.46 8.31 -2.71
CA PRO A 98 7.99 7.09 -2.05
C PRO A 98 7.40 7.39 -0.67
N THR A 99 6.33 6.66 -0.35
CA THR A 99 5.74 6.60 0.99
C THR A 99 6.19 5.32 1.67
N VAL A 100 6.97 5.47 2.74
CA VAL A 100 7.59 4.34 3.43
C VAL A 100 6.77 3.97 4.66
N LEU A 101 6.30 2.73 4.70
CA LEU A 101 5.70 2.10 5.87
C LEU A 101 6.77 1.28 6.56
N GLN A 102 7.14 1.65 7.78
CA GLN A 102 8.28 1.09 8.51
C GLN A 102 8.06 1.08 10.03
N PRO A 103 8.82 0.27 10.79
CA PRO A 103 8.79 0.31 12.25
C PRO A 103 8.96 1.74 12.79
N GLY A 104 8.14 2.10 13.77
CA GLY A 104 8.14 3.44 14.37
C GLY A 104 7.57 4.56 13.49
N GLY A 105 6.98 4.24 12.33
CA GLY A 105 6.31 5.17 11.43
C GLY A 105 4.93 4.69 11.00
N LEU A 106 4.59 4.94 9.73
CA LEU A 106 3.39 4.40 9.09
C LEU A 106 3.47 2.88 8.98
N HIS A 107 2.35 2.19 9.16
CA HIS A 107 2.26 0.73 8.97
C HIS A 107 0.81 0.29 8.80
N ILE A 108 0.64 -0.93 8.29
CA ILE A 108 -0.65 -1.62 8.31
C ILE A 108 -0.68 -2.49 9.56
N MET A 109 -1.64 -2.25 10.43
CA MET A 109 -1.84 -3.01 11.66
C MET A 109 -2.78 -4.19 11.39
N LEU A 110 -2.35 -5.38 11.81
CA LEU A 110 -3.13 -6.61 11.80
C LEU A 110 -3.63 -6.85 13.23
N ILE A 111 -4.94 -6.80 13.45
CA ILE A 111 -5.56 -6.98 14.77
C ILE A 111 -6.29 -8.32 14.81
N GLY A 112 -6.03 -9.11 15.85
CA GLY A 112 -6.64 -10.43 15.98
C GLY A 112 -6.09 -11.43 14.96
N LEU A 113 -4.77 -11.64 14.97
CA LEU A 113 -4.10 -12.67 14.16
C LEU A 113 -4.76 -14.03 14.40
N LYS A 114 -5.19 -14.69 13.32
CA LYS A 114 -5.81 -16.02 13.40
C LYS A 114 -4.78 -17.14 13.65
N HIS A 115 -3.56 -16.91 13.18
CA HIS A 115 -2.40 -17.78 13.39
C HIS A 115 -1.14 -16.94 13.60
N PRO A 116 -0.12 -17.47 14.30
CA PRO A 116 1.16 -16.79 14.44
C PRO A 116 1.84 -16.57 13.08
N LEU A 117 2.45 -15.41 12.88
CA LEU A 117 3.27 -15.11 11.71
C LEU A 117 4.62 -15.82 11.86
N THR A 118 4.90 -16.80 11.00
CA THR A 118 6.12 -17.61 11.07
C THR A 118 7.13 -17.17 10.02
N ALA A 119 8.36 -16.88 10.42
CA ALA A 119 9.41 -16.43 9.50
C ALA A 119 9.59 -17.36 8.29
N GLY A 120 9.80 -16.76 7.11
CA GLY A 120 9.93 -17.47 5.84
C GLY A 120 8.60 -17.85 5.17
N GLN A 121 7.47 -17.69 5.84
CA GLN A 121 6.16 -17.84 5.22
C GLN A 121 5.72 -16.56 4.50
N THR A 122 4.75 -16.70 3.62
CA THR A 122 4.04 -15.57 3.01
C THR A 122 2.54 -15.67 3.28
N PHE A 123 1.85 -14.54 3.19
CA PHE A 123 0.39 -14.49 3.19
C PHE A 123 -0.12 -13.38 2.28
N PRO A 124 -1.28 -13.57 1.63
CA PRO A 124 -1.85 -12.57 0.74
C PRO A 124 -2.54 -11.47 1.53
N LEU A 125 -2.45 -10.23 1.03
CA LEU A 125 -3.34 -9.12 1.39
C LEU A 125 -3.88 -8.46 0.12
N MET A 126 -5.06 -7.87 0.21
CA MET A 126 -5.60 -6.97 -0.80
C MET A 126 -5.52 -5.55 -0.26
N LEU A 127 -4.73 -4.68 -0.90
CA LEU A 127 -4.68 -3.27 -0.56
C LEU A 127 -5.70 -2.49 -1.39
N ARG A 128 -6.38 -1.52 -0.77
CA ARG A 128 -7.37 -0.68 -1.46
C ARG A 128 -6.90 0.75 -1.53
N PHE A 129 -6.71 1.25 -2.74
CA PHE A 129 -6.37 2.63 -3.05
C PHE A 129 -7.59 3.40 -3.54
N GLU A 130 -7.58 4.72 -3.38
CA GLU A 130 -8.68 5.59 -3.79
C GLU A 130 -8.82 5.66 -5.31
N LYS A 131 -7.69 5.74 -6.04
CA LYS A 131 -7.68 5.86 -7.50
C LYS A 131 -7.21 4.59 -8.21
N ALA A 132 -6.14 3.95 -7.72
CA ALA A 132 -5.58 2.74 -8.32
C ALA A 132 -6.41 1.47 -8.05
N GLY A 133 -7.47 1.56 -7.23
CA GLY A 133 -8.34 0.42 -6.95
C GLY A 133 -7.72 -0.61 -6.01
N GLU A 134 -8.05 -1.88 -6.20
CA GLU A 134 -7.57 -2.97 -5.34
C GLU A 134 -6.34 -3.65 -5.93
N ILE A 135 -5.27 -3.76 -5.13
CA ILE A 135 -3.99 -4.34 -5.53
C ILE A 135 -3.67 -5.53 -4.60
N PRO A 136 -3.58 -6.76 -5.13
CA PRO A 136 -3.15 -7.92 -4.35
C PRO A 136 -1.63 -7.88 -4.12
N ILE A 137 -1.21 -8.24 -2.90
CA ILE A 137 0.20 -8.37 -2.54
C ILE A 137 0.45 -9.66 -1.77
N GLU A 138 1.67 -10.19 -1.90
CA GLU A 138 2.19 -11.26 -1.06
C GLU A 138 3.12 -10.67 0.00
N VAL A 139 2.76 -10.80 1.28
CA VAL A 139 3.56 -10.29 2.40
C VAL A 139 4.49 -11.37 2.91
N THR A 140 5.80 -11.10 2.94
CA THR A 140 6.80 -12.05 3.47
C THR A 140 7.01 -11.85 4.97
N VAL A 141 6.94 -12.92 5.77
CA VAL A 141 7.26 -12.85 7.20
C VAL A 141 8.77 -12.93 7.41
N ARG A 142 9.35 -11.92 8.06
CA ARG A 142 10.77 -11.84 8.41
C ARG A 142 10.96 -12.09 9.92
N GLY A 143 12.12 -12.65 10.29
CA GLY A 143 12.44 -12.95 11.68
C GLY A 143 12.61 -11.71 12.58
N LYS A 144 12.67 -11.90 13.90
CA LYS A 144 12.68 -10.88 14.95
C LYS A 144 13.74 -9.78 14.82
N ASP A 145 14.81 -10.00 14.07
CA ASP A 145 15.90 -9.05 13.89
C ASP A 145 15.71 -8.14 12.66
N ALA A 146 14.56 -8.25 11.96
CA ALA A 146 14.28 -7.50 10.74
C ALA A 146 14.04 -5.97 10.91
N ASP A 147 13.82 -5.48 12.14
CA ASP A 147 13.70 -4.03 12.42
C ASP A 147 15.08 -3.38 12.62
N MET A 148 16.15 -4.19 12.74
CA MET A 148 17.51 -3.68 12.86
C MET A 148 17.99 -3.25 11.47
N ALA A 149 17.73 -2.00 11.10
CA ALA A 149 18.61 -1.33 10.13
C ALA A 149 20.07 -1.46 10.61
N PRO A 150 21.07 -1.57 9.71
CA PRO A 150 22.47 -1.72 10.10
C PRO A 150 23.02 -0.40 10.65
N ASN A 151 22.57 0.03 11.82
CA ASN A 151 23.22 1.06 12.61
C ASN A 151 23.99 0.37 13.72
N GLY A 152 25.28 0.15 13.47
CA GLY A 152 26.22 -0.28 14.48
C GLY A 152 26.28 0.75 15.61
N HIS A 153 25.75 0.40 16.78
CA HIS A 153 26.16 0.98 18.04
C HIS A 153 26.75 -0.15 18.87
N ALA A 154 28.08 -0.25 18.77
CA ALA A 154 28.88 -1.08 19.67
C ALA A 154 28.69 -0.55 21.09
N HIS A 155 27.95 -1.28 21.91
CA HIS A 155 28.00 -1.09 23.36
C HIS A 155 29.29 -1.72 23.87
N HIS A 156 30.32 -0.88 24.01
CA HIS A 156 31.48 -1.18 24.85
C HIS A 156 31.00 -1.35 26.30
N HIS A 157 31.01 -2.59 26.80
CA HIS A 157 31.00 -2.85 28.23
C HIS A 157 32.38 -2.49 28.80
N HIS A 158 32.41 -1.45 29.63
CA HIS A 158 33.43 -1.28 30.66
C HIS A 158 32.84 -1.84 31.95
N ASP A 159 33.38 -2.99 32.39
CA ASP A 159 33.96 -3.27 33.72
C ASP A 159 33.95 -4.78 34.02
#